data_AF-Q05BY1-F1
#
_entry.id   AF-Q05BY1-F1
#
_cell.length_a   1.000
_cell.length_b   1.000
_cell.length_c   1.000
_cell.angle_alpha   90.00
_cell.angle_beta   90.00
_cell.angle_gamma   90.00
#
_symmetry.space_group_name_H-M   'P 1'
#
loop_
_entity.id
_entity.type
_entity.pdbx_description
1 polymer ?
#
loop_
_entity_poly.entity_id
_entity_poly.type
_entity_poly.pdbx_seq_one_letter_code
_entity_poly.pdbx_strand_id
1 'polypeptide(L)'
;MPEENIFLFVPNLIGYARIVFAIISFYFMPCCPFTASSFYLLSGLLDAFDGHAARALNQGTRFGAMLDMLTDRCATMCLLVNLALLYPRATLLFQLSMSLDVASHWLHLHSSSAQ
;
A
#
# COMPACT_ATOMS: atom_id res chain seq x y z
N MET A 1 -3.84 -33.48 5.61
CA MET A 1 -4.69 -32.35 6.02
C MET A 1 -4.42 -31.27 5.00
N PRO A 2 -5.40 -30.71 4.29
CA PRO A 2 -5.09 -29.69 3.31
C PRO A 2 -4.47 -28.53 4.10
N GLU A 3 -3.21 -28.22 3.81
CA GLU A 3 -2.52 -27.08 4.37
C GLU A 3 -3.35 -25.85 4.02
N GLU A 4 -4.01 -25.24 5.01
CA GLU A 4 -4.75 -24.01 4.80
C GLU A 4 -3.75 -22.98 4.29
N ASN A 5 -3.81 -22.71 2.98
CA ASN A 5 -2.93 -21.76 2.33
C ASN A 5 -3.25 -20.39 2.91
N ILE A 6 -2.39 -19.94 3.81
CA ILE A 6 -2.43 -18.60 4.41
C ILE A 6 -2.53 -17.51 3.33
N PHE A 7 -2.05 -17.80 2.11
CA PHE A 7 -2.14 -16.95 0.91
C PHE A 7 -3.57 -16.74 0.37
N LEU A 8 -4.52 -17.65 0.63
CA LEU A 8 -5.89 -17.59 0.11
C LEU A 8 -6.92 -17.04 1.10
N PHE A 9 -6.46 -16.52 2.25
CA PHE A 9 -7.38 -15.85 3.17
C PHE A 9 -8.02 -14.64 2.50
N VAL A 10 -9.31 -14.42 2.80
CA VAL A 10 -10.12 -13.33 2.24
C VAL A 10 -9.42 -11.96 2.35
N PRO A 11 -8.78 -11.60 3.48
CA PRO A 11 -8.04 -10.34 3.60
C PRO A 11 -6.84 -10.25 2.65
N ASN A 12 -6.08 -11.34 2.49
CA ASN A 12 -4.91 -11.35 1.59
C ASN A 12 -5.33 -11.25 0.11
N LEU A 13 -6.46 -11.85 -0.25
CA LEU A 13 -7.02 -11.73 -1.60
C LEU A 13 -7.49 -10.30 -1.90
N ILE A 14 -8.09 -9.62 -0.92
CA ILE A 14 -8.43 -8.20 -1.01
C ILE A 14 -7.16 -7.35 -1.13
N GLY A 15 -6.10 -7.66 -0.37
CA GLY A 15 -4.80 -7.03 -0.49
C GLY A 15 -4.18 -7.17 -1.88
N TYR A 16 -4.29 -8.33 -2.53
CA TYR A 16 -3.85 -8.50 -3.93
C TYR A 16 -4.70 -7.67 -4.90
N ALA A 17 -6.03 -7.65 -4.73
CA ALA A 17 -6.91 -6.82 -5.54
C ALA A 17 -6.54 -5.33 -5.41
N ARG A 18 -6.21 -4.89 -4.20
CA ARG A 18 -5.74 -3.53 -3.92
C ARG A 18 -4.47 -3.17 -4.68
N ILE A 19 -3.46 -4.04 -4.69
CA ILE A 19 -2.24 -3.85 -5.49
C ILE A 19 -2.58 -3.64 -6.97
N VAL A 20 -3.48 -4.46 -7.51
CA VAL A 20 -3.93 -4.35 -8.91
C VAL A 20 -4.62 -3.02 -9.16
N PHE A 21 -5.52 -2.57 -8.27
CA PHE A 21 -6.17 -1.27 -8.40
C PHE A 21 -5.20 -0.09 -8.32
N ALA A 22 -4.19 -0.17 -7.45
CA ALA A 22 -3.13 0.83 -7.37
C ALA A 22 -2.30 0.91 -8.67
N ILE A 23 -1.92 -0.25 -9.24
CA ILE A 23 -1.20 -0.29 -10.53
C ILE A 23 -2.06 0.30 -11.65
N ILE A 24 -3.35 -0.04 -11.69
CA ILE A 24 -4.31 0.53 -12.66
C ILE A 24 -4.39 2.05 -12.49
N SER A 25 -4.47 2.55 -11.26
CA SER A 25 -4.46 3.99 -10.97
C SER A 25 -3.23 4.68 -11.55
N PHE A 26 -2.03 4.14 -11.32
CA PHE A 26 -0.79 4.73 -11.84
C PHE A 26 -0.72 4.67 -13.36
N TYR A 27 -1.24 3.62 -13.98
CA TYR A 27 -1.32 3.51 -15.44
C TYR A 27 -2.23 4.58 -16.06
N PHE A 28 -3.36 4.90 -15.42
CA PHE A 28 -4.31 5.90 -15.91
C PHE A 28 -3.93 7.34 -15.55
N MET A 29 -2.98 7.54 -14.65
CA MET A 29 -2.54 8.86 -14.16
C MET A 29 -2.13 9.85 -15.26
N PRO A 30 -1.39 9.46 -16.32
CA PRO A 30 -1.07 10.38 -17.43
C PRO A 30 -2.25 10.67 -18.37
N CYS A 31 -3.24 9.77 -18.49
CA CYS A 31 -4.36 9.96 -19.42
C CYS A 31 -5.56 10.69 -18.79
N CYS A 32 -5.94 10.30 -17.58
CA CYS A 32 -7.13 10.79 -16.89
C CYS A 32 -6.88 10.86 -15.37
N PRO A 33 -6.39 11.99 -14.83
CA PRO A 33 -6.03 12.10 -13.43
C PRO A 33 -7.22 11.91 -12.47
N PHE A 34 -8.44 12.27 -12.91
CA PHE A 34 -9.65 12.01 -12.12
C PHE A 34 -9.92 10.51 -11.94
N THR A 35 -9.87 9.74 -13.03
CA THR A 35 -10.06 8.29 -13.00
C THR A 35 -8.97 7.61 -12.17
N ALA A 36 -7.71 8.02 -12.34
CA ALA A 36 -6.60 7.54 -11.53
C ALA A 36 -6.84 7.80 -10.04
N SER A 37 -7.26 9.02 -9.69
CA SER A 37 -7.56 9.40 -8.31
C SER A 37 -8.68 8.55 -7.72
N SER A 38 -9.76 8.28 -8.48
CA SER A 38 -10.85 7.40 -8.04
C SER A 38 -10.37 5.96 -7.76
N PHE A 39 -9.53 5.38 -8.62
CA PHE A 39 -8.97 4.05 -8.39
C PHE A 39 -8.01 4.01 -7.21
N TYR A 40 -7.22 5.07 -7.00
CA TYR A 40 -6.36 5.20 -5.82
C TYR A 40 -7.18 5.28 -4.53
N LEU A 41 -8.26 6.07 -4.54
CA LEU A 41 -9.19 6.19 -3.42
C LEU A 41 -9.90 4.87 -3.14
N LEU A 42 -10.32 4.16 -4.19
CA LEU A 42 -10.92 2.84 -4.06
C LEU A 42 -9.93 1.82 -3.47
N SER A 43 -8.67 1.86 -3.90
CA SER A 43 -7.59 1.06 -3.32
C SER A 43 -7.42 1.35 -1.82
N GLY A 44 -7.45 2.62 -1.40
CA GLY A 44 -7.39 2.99 0.03
C GLY A 44 -8.64 2.61 0.82
N LEU A 45 -9.82 2.54 0.19
CA LEU A 45 -11.03 2.04 0.84
C LEU A 45 -11.01 0.52 1.04
N LEU A 46 -10.41 -0.21 0.08
CA LEU A 46 -10.25 -1.67 0.17
C LEU A 46 -9.32 -2.09 1.31
N ASP A 47 -8.31 -1.28 1.62
CA ASP A 47 -7.43 -1.44 2.79
C ASP A 47 -8.23 -1.50 4.11
N ALA A 48 -9.07 -0.49 4.36
CA ALA A 48 -9.92 -0.49 5.54
C ALA A 48 -10.87 -1.71 5.59
N PHE A 49 -11.27 -2.22 4.42
CA PHE A 49 -12.16 -3.37 4.31
C PHE A 49 -11.45 -4.70 4.57
N ASP A 50 -10.20 -4.87 4.12
CA ASP A 50 -9.43 -6.08 4.41
C ASP A 50 -9.09 -6.19 5.91
N GLY A 51 -8.79 -5.08 6.57
CA GLY A 51 -8.57 -5.02 8.01
C GLY A 51 -9.84 -5.32 8.81
N HIS A 52 -11.00 -4.86 8.33
CA HIS A 52 -12.29 -5.21 8.91
C HIS A 52 -12.61 -6.70 8.73
N ALA A 53 -12.41 -7.24 7.53
CA ALA A 53 -12.60 -8.65 7.22
C ALA A 53 -11.66 -9.55 8.04
N ALA A 54 -10.41 -9.16 8.22
CA ALA A 54 -9.43 -9.89 9.02
C ALA A 54 -9.85 -10.01 10.49
N ARG A 55 -10.44 -8.94 11.06
CA ARG A 55 -10.96 -8.94 12.43
C ARG A 55 -12.27 -9.72 12.55
N ALA A 56 -13.18 -9.57 11.59
CA ALA A 56 -14.48 -10.25 11.60
C ALA A 56 -14.36 -11.77 11.40
N LEU A 57 -13.44 -12.21 10.55
CA LEU A 57 -13.20 -13.63 10.25
C LEU A 57 -12.11 -14.26 11.13
N ASN A 58 -11.47 -13.47 12.01
CA ASN A 58 -10.35 -13.89 12.84
C ASN A 58 -9.19 -14.51 12.03
N GLN A 59 -9.00 -14.04 10.79
CA GLN A 59 -8.00 -14.52 9.81
C GLN A 59 -6.79 -13.56 9.71
N GLY A 60 -6.52 -12.80 10.77
CA GLY A 60 -5.36 -11.92 10.83
C GLY A 60 -4.06 -12.71 10.86
N THR A 61 -3.20 -12.53 9.87
CA THR A 61 -1.89 -13.20 9.79
C THR A 61 -0.75 -12.19 9.79
N ARG A 62 0.42 -12.57 10.34
CA ARG A 62 1.62 -11.72 10.30
C ARG A 62 2.04 -11.41 8.86
N PHE A 63 1.90 -12.36 7.95
CA PHE A 63 2.18 -12.16 6.54
C PHE A 63 1.27 -11.10 5.92
N GLY A 64 -0.05 -11.18 6.16
CA GLY A 64 -1.01 -10.19 5.67
C GLY A 64 -0.72 -8.79 6.18
N ALA A 65 -0.40 -8.65 7.48
CA ALA A 65 -0.02 -7.37 8.06
C ALA A 65 1.28 -6.79 7.44
N MET A 66 2.27 -7.63 7.16
CA MET A 66 3.50 -7.19 6.48
C MET A 66 3.26 -6.81 5.01
N LEU A 67 2.40 -7.56 4.31
CA LEU A 67 2.04 -7.31 2.92
C LEU A 67 1.28 -5.98 2.79
N ASP A 68 0.36 -5.72 3.71
CA ASP A 68 -0.41 -4.50 3.80
C ASP A 68 0.50 -3.26 3.98
N MET A 69 1.35 -3.28 5.02
CA MET A 69 2.33 -2.22 5.27
C MET A 69 3.26 -1.96 4.08
N LEU A 70 3.69 -3.02 3.37
CA LEU A 70 4.51 -2.88 2.17
C LEU A 70 3.73 -2.22 1.03
N THR A 71 2.49 -2.66 0.83
CA THR A 71 1.61 -2.16 -0.23
C THR A 71 1.27 -0.68 -0.04
N ASP A 72 1.02 -0.25 1.19
CA ASP A 72 0.79 1.16 1.55
C ASP A 72 1.95 2.05 1.14
N ARG A 73 3.17 1.59 1.43
CA ARG A 73 4.40 2.33 1.14
C ARG A 73 4.65 2.39 -0.36
N CYS A 74 4.53 1.27 -1.06
CA CYS A 74 4.64 1.24 -2.51
C CYS A 74 3.63 2.18 -3.18
N ALA A 75 2.36 2.15 -2.73
CA ALA A 75 1.32 3.03 -3.25
C ALA A 75 1.65 4.51 -3.02
N THR A 76 2.08 4.87 -1.82
CA THR A 76 2.45 6.25 -1.45
C THR A 76 3.68 6.73 -2.23
N MET A 77 4.70 5.90 -2.40
CA MET A 77 5.89 6.23 -3.20
C MET A 77 5.52 6.46 -4.66
N CYS A 78 4.72 5.59 -5.27
CA CYS A 78 4.27 5.75 -6.65
C CYS A 78 3.42 7.01 -6.85
N LEU A 79 2.58 7.36 -5.87
CA LEU A 79 1.84 8.63 -5.87
C LEU A 79 2.80 9.83 -5.81
N LEU A 80 3.78 9.83 -4.91
CA LEU A 80 4.76 10.90 -4.76
C LEU A 80 5.64 11.07 -6.01
N VAL A 81 6.00 9.98 -6.68
CA VAL A 81 6.72 10.02 -7.96
C VAL A 81 5.87 10.71 -9.04
N ASN A 82 4.61 10.34 -9.16
CA ASN A 82 3.71 11.01 -10.12
C ASN A 82 3.53 12.49 -9.79
N LEU A 83 3.41 12.84 -8.51
CA LEU A 83 3.30 14.22 -8.07
C LEU A 83 4.59 15.02 -8.34
N ALA A 84 5.76 14.37 -8.23
CA ALA A 84 7.04 14.95 -8.59
C ALA A 84 7.20 15.19 -10.10
N LEU A 85 6.58 14.37 -10.94
CA LEU A 85 6.51 14.60 -12.38
C LEU A 85 5.61 15.80 -12.73
N LEU A 86 4.50 15.96 -12.00
CA LEU A 86 3.56 17.07 -12.21
C LEU A 86 4.08 18.41 -11.65
N TYR A 87 4.83 18.38 -10.55
CA TYR A 87 5.40 19.56 -9.90
C TYR A 87 6.94 19.48 -9.78
N PRO A 88 7.68 19.70 -10.89
CA PRO A 88 9.15 19.55 -10.91
C PRO A 88 9.90 20.46 -9.91
N ARG A 89 9.29 21.60 -9.55
CA ARG A 89 9.88 22.54 -8.56
C ARG A 89 9.95 21.97 -7.15
N ALA A 90 9.06 21.04 -6.81
CA ALA A 90 8.96 20.43 -5.49
C ALA A 90 9.52 19.00 -5.45
N THR A 91 10.12 18.49 -6.54
CA THR A 91 10.65 17.13 -6.64
C THR A 91 11.60 16.77 -5.49
N LEU A 92 12.45 17.71 -5.07
CA LEU A 92 13.36 17.48 -3.94
C LEU A 92 12.63 17.26 -2.62
N LEU A 93 11.51 17.96 -2.37
CA LEU A 93 10.68 17.74 -1.19
C LEU A 93 10.02 16.36 -1.21
N PHE A 94 9.52 15.93 -2.35
CA PHE A 94 8.94 14.59 -2.49
C PHE A 94 9.99 13.48 -2.32
N GLN A 95 11.20 13.68 -2.85
CA GLN A 95 12.32 12.76 -2.65
C GLN A 95 12.74 12.65 -1.18
N LEU A 96 12.83 13.78 -0.47
CA LEU A 96 13.08 13.80 0.97
C LEU A 96 11.95 13.13 1.77
N SER A 97 10.70 13.35 1.37
CA SER A 97 9.55 12.71 2.01
C SER A 97 9.59 11.19 1.83
N MET A 98 9.93 10.69 0.64
CA MET A 98 10.06 9.25 0.37
C MET A 98 11.21 8.62 1.16
N SER A 99 12.37 9.28 1.21
CA SER A 99 13.52 8.77 1.96
C SER A 99 13.26 8.75 3.46
N LEU A 100 12.60 9.78 4.00
CA LEU A 100 12.22 9.85 5.41
C LEU A 100 11.18 8.80 5.76
N ASP A 101 10.17 8.57 4.91
CA ASP A 101 9.19 7.52 5.13
C ASP A 101 9.87 6.14 5.23
N VAL A 102 10.72 5.77 4.27
CA VAL A 102 11.44 4.49 4.29
C VAL A 102 12.37 4.38 5.50
N ALA A 103 13.15 5.42 5.80
CA ALA A 103 14.09 5.42 6.91
C ALA A 103 13.38 5.29 8.27
N SER A 104 12.28 6.03 8.47
CA SER A 104 11.51 6.01 9.72
C SER A 104 10.97 4.62 10.03
N HIS A 105 10.47 3.90 9.04
CA HIS A 105 9.99 2.53 9.20
C HIS A 105 11.11 1.53 9.42
N TRP A 106 12.22 1.68 8.71
CA TRP A 106 13.37 0.83 8.92
C TRP A 106 13.87 0.94 10.37
N LEU A 107 13.94 2.17 10.89
CA LEU A 107 14.26 2.44 12.29
C LEU A 107 13.22 1.85 13.25
N HIS A 108 11.93 2.02 12.97
CA HIS A 108 10.85 1.48 13.82
C HIS A 108 10.90 -0.06 13.90
N LEU A 109 11.11 -0.71 12.77
CA LEU A 109 11.23 -2.17 12.68
C LEU A 109 12.46 -2.68 13.45
N HIS A 110 13.59 -1.97 13.38
CA HIS A 110 14.78 -2.34 14.16
C HIS A 110 14.60 -2.08 15.65
N SER A 111 13.97 -0.96 16.03
CA SER A 111 13.70 -0.65 17.44
C SER A 111 12.77 -1.66 18.11
N SER A 112 11.77 -2.17 17.38
CA SER A 112 10.83 -3.18 17.89
C SER A 112 11.45 -4.59 17.96
N SER A 113 12.48 -4.87 17.15
CA SER A 113 13.24 -6.13 17.21
C SER A 113 14.38 -6.14 18.24
N ALA A 114 14.77 -4.98 18.75
CA ALA A 114 15.86 -4.81 19.72
C ALA A 114 15.39 -4.83 21.20
N GLN A 115 14.08 -4.97 21.44
CA GLN A 115 13.46 -5.22 22.75
C GLN A 115 13.12 -6.70 22.90
#